data_AF-D8PRI1-F1
#
_entry.id   AF-D8PRI1-F1
#
_cell.length_a   1.000
_cell.length_b   1.000
_cell.length_c   1.000
_cell.angle_alpha   90.00
_cell.angle_beta   90.00
_cell.angle_gamma   90.00
#
_symmetry.space_group_name_H-M   'P 1'
#
loop_
_entity.id
_entity.type
_entity.pdbx_description
1 polymer ?
#
loop_
_entity_poly.entity_id
_entity_poly.type
_entity_poly.pdbx_seq_one_letter_code
_entity_poly.pdbx_strand_id
1 'polypeptide(L)'
;MATPRPASFDYTLQSRGKEAQMKLIGLSIQSLLFGTYLTLALAMFYLLRHRRAGWASTSTARHSTKGRLLVGLCILTTTLTGHWISLVIRSFQAFIYWHGAQQASMYYVESAGSIGIVRFAFHGANGLISDAFVISRFFIIWDYSKPVVVFPLVCLAGFSVTAIGTTYAYGVFDPSIPETLTSLHHWRLARAVPSLSINFYCTALVVWRLAHIRRQTMDHGISQSIKTALIIVVESAALNTTVILLSQIMYDVDNVSTYFLTDCVPYISALTAILIHARAVISNATGANITGRELQDGSSDTRPAGVWRSGNVKGSGGGAGSTEDHENRPSTVTKFAESSMKSTLEMTEVTRD
;
A
#
# COMPACT_ATOMS: atom_id res chain seq x y z
N MET A 1 26.31 49.26 -46.19
CA MET A 1 26.56 49.05 -44.75
C MET A 1 25.26 48.53 -44.14
N ALA A 2 25.01 47.22 -44.26
CA ALA A 2 23.81 46.60 -43.72
C ALA A 2 24.14 46.04 -42.34
N THR A 3 23.47 46.56 -41.32
CA THR A 3 23.54 46.11 -39.93
C THR A 3 22.96 44.70 -39.80
N PRO A 4 23.69 43.71 -39.27
CA PRO A 4 23.11 42.42 -38.95
C PRO A 4 22.70 42.37 -37.47
N ARG A 5 21.43 42.08 -37.19
CA ARG A 5 20.90 41.43 -35.96
C ARG A 5 19.36 41.31 -36.06
N PRO A 6 18.68 40.37 -35.35
CA PRO A 6 19.14 39.78 -34.08
C PRO A 6 18.94 38.26 -33.89
N ALA A 7 19.90 37.64 -33.19
CA ALA A 7 19.76 36.85 -31.94
C ALA A 7 18.43 36.14 -31.56
N SER A 8 17.59 35.70 -32.48
CA SER A 8 16.41 34.88 -32.15
C SER A 8 16.72 33.37 -32.09
N PHE A 9 17.85 32.94 -32.65
CA PHE A 9 18.20 31.52 -32.75
C PHE A 9 18.78 30.94 -31.43
N ASP A 10 19.41 31.77 -30.60
CA ASP A 10 20.10 31.32 -29.38
C ASP A 10 19.16 31.02 -28.21
N TYR A 11 18.06 31.76 -28.06
CA TYR A 11 17.13 31.56 -26.94
C TYR A 11 16.40 30.22 -27.00
N THR A 12 16.02 29.77 -28.20
CA THR A 12 15.35 28.48 -28.41
C THR A 12 16.29 27.30 -28.22
N LEU A 13 17.55 27.41 -28.62
CA LEU A 13 18.57 26.36 -28.40
C LEU A 13 18.96 26.27 -26.91
N GLN A 14 19.11 27.42 -26.23
CA GLN A 14 19.44 27.44 -24.81
C GLN A 14 18.26 27.00 -23.92
N SER A 15 17.01 27.30 -24.31
CA SER A 15 15.80 26.76 -23.67
C SER A 15 15.70 25.24 -23.87
N ARG A 16 15.93 24.74 -25.09
CA ARG A 16 15.89 23.31 -25.42
C ARG A 16 16.99 22.48 -24.73
N GLY A 17 18.18 23.04 -24.54
CA GLY A 17 19.24 22.39 -23.77
C GLY A 17 18.89 22.21 -22.27
N LYS A 18 18.18 23.18 -21.68
CA LYS A 18 17.72 23.11 -20.28
C LYS A 18 16.70 21.99 -20.07
N GLU A 19 15.79 21.76 -21.02
CA GLU A 19 14.80 20.67 -20.92
C GLU A 19 15.46 19.29 -20.83
N ALA A 20 16.47 19.03 -21.65
CA ALA A 20 17.20 17.77 -21.64
C ALA A 20 17.97 17.59 -20.31
N GLN A 21 18.62 18.64 -19.81
CA GLN A 21 19.30 18.62 -18.51
C GLN A 21 18.32 18.34 -17.36
N MET A 22 17.14 18.95 -17.37
CA MET A 22 16.10 18.71 -16.37
C MET A 22 15.61 17.25 -16.38
N LYS A 23 15.53 16.62 -17.55
CA LYS A 23 15.17 15.18 -17.66
C LYS A 23 16.23 14.27 -17.06
N LEU A 24 17.53 14.59 -17.20
CA LEU A 24 18.63 13.83 -16.57
C LEU A 24 18.68 14.00 -15.06
N ILE A 25 18.48 15.23 -14.56
CA ILE A 25 18.31 15.48 -13.12
C ILE A 25 17.11 14.68 -12.60
N GLY A 26 16.02 14.68 -13.38
CA GLY A 26 14.82 13.89 -13.08
C GLY A 26 15.10 12.39 -12.96
N LEU A 27 15.81 11.82 -13.93
CA LEU A 27 16.21 10.41 -13.92
C LEU A 27 17.08 10.06 -12.71
N SER A 28 17.98 10.96 -12.31
CA SER A 28 18.83 10.78 -11.12
C SER A 28 17.98 10.71 -9.85
N ILE A 29 17.05 11.65 -9.66
CA ILE A 29 16.15 11.67 -8.49
C ILE A 29 15.22 10.46 -8.51
N GLN A 30 14.68 10.07 -9.67
CA GLN A 30 13.83 8.88 -9.81
C GLN A 30 14.60 7.60 -9.46
N SER A 31 15.87 7.51 -9.83
CA SER A 31 16.72 6.36 -9.48
C SER A 31 17.00 6.29 -7.99
N LEU A 32 17.17 7.45 -7.32
CA LEU A 32 17.27 7.51 -5.86
C LEU A 32 15.95 7.07 -5.19
N LEU A 33 14.81 7.56 -5.66
CA LEU A 33 13.49 7.17 -5.16
C LEU A 33 13.20 5.67 -5.39
N PHE A 34 13.62 5.13 -6.52
CA PHE A 34 13.53 3.70 -6.80
C PHE A 34 14.41 2.88 -5.85
N GLY A 35 15.64 3.33 -5.59
CA GLY A 35 16.54 2.71 -4.61
C GLY A 35 15.96 2.69 -3.20
N THR A 36 15.39 3.81 -2.73
CA THR A 36 14.74 3.87 -1.40
C THR A 36 13.48 3.01 -1.34
N TYR A 37 12.71 2.93 -2.42
CA TYR A 37 11.60 1.98 -2.53
C TYR A 37 12.09 0.53 -2.41
N LEU A 38 13.15 0.17 -3.14
CA LEU A 38 13.66 -1.19 -3.17
C LEU A 38 14.18 -1.63 -1.80
N THR A 39 14.90 -0.77 -1.07
CA THR A 39 15.36 -1.08 0.29
C THR A 39 14.19 -1.31 1.24
N LEU A 40 13.15 -0.48 1.17
CA LEU A 40 11.92 -0.66 1.97
C LEU A 40 11.15 -1.92 1.58
N ALA A 41 11.05 -2.23 0.28
CA ALA A 41 10.41 -3.44 -0.21
C ALA A 41 11.15 -4.70 0.26
N LEU A 42 12.48 -4.70 0.21
CA LEU A 42 13.31 -5.80 0.73
C LEU A 42 13.18 -5.93 2.26
N ALA A 43 13.19 -4.83 3.00
CA ALA A 43 12.96 -4.84 4.44
C ALA A 43 11.57 -5.41 4.77
N MET A 44 10.54 -5.01 4.03
CA MET A 44 9.19 -5.53 4.20
C MET A 44 9.11 -7.02 3.86
N PHE A 45 9.75 -7.47 2.77
CA PHE A 45 9.84 -8.87 2.40
C PHE A 45 10.54 -9.70 3.48
N TYR A 46 11.65 -9.20 4.02
CA TYR A 46 12.37 -9.80 5.13
C TYR A 46 11.48 -9.91 6.38
N LEU A 47 10.79 -8.84 6.76
CA LEU A 47 9.88 -8.83 7.92
C LEU A 47 8.71 -9.79 7.76
N LEU A 48 8.17 -9.94 6.55
CA LEU A 48 7.07 -10.87 6.27
C LEU A 48 7.53 -12.33 6.27
N ARG A 49 8.77 -12.62 5.81
CA ARG A 49 9.32 -13.97 5.70
C ARG A 49 10.00 -14.50 6.97
N HIS A 50 10.74 -13.66 7.68
CA HIS A 50 11.50 -14.04 8.88
C HIS A 50 10.70 -13.96 10.17
N ARG A 51 9.41 -13.62 10.11
CA ARG A 51 8.55 -13.64 11.29
C ARG A 51 8.33 -15.09 11.73
N ARG A 52 9.18 -15.54 12.67
CA ARG A 52 9.19 -16.88 13.26
C ARG A 52 7.81 -17.25 13.82
N ALA A 53 7.47 -18.52 13.63
CA ALA A 53 6.26 -19.22 14.05
C ALA A 53 6.00 -19.27 15.57
N GLY A 54 6.25 -18.20 16.33
CA GLY A 54 5.90 -18.10 17.76
C GLY A 54 4.47 -17.66 18.03
N TRP A 55 3.57 -17.77 17.04
CA TRP A 55 2.26 -17.12 17.02
C TRP A 55 1.14 -18.07 16.55
N ALA A 56 1.32 -19.37 16.76
CA ALA A 56 0.33 -20.40 16.51
C ALA A 56 -0.73 -20.43 17.63
N SER A 57 -1.62 -19.45 17.65
CA SER A 57 -2.92 -19.60 18.34
C SER A 57 -3.95 -18.64 17.73
N THR A 58 -4.34 -18.92 16.49
CA THR A 58 -5.65 -18.63 15.83
C THR A 58 -5.48 -18.85 14.32
N SER A 59 -5.58 -20.12 13.95
CA SER A 59 -5.18 -20.72 12.67
C SER A 59 -6.34 -20.71 11.68
N THR A 60 -6.31 -19.82 10.68
CA THR A 60 -6.77 -20.01 9.27
C THR A 60 -6.89 -18.67 8.53
N ALA A 61 -7.59 -17.67 9.09
CA ALA A 61 -7.82 -16.38 8.43
C ALA A 61 -6.53 -15.55 8.19
N ARG A 62 -5.51 -15.76 9.03
CA ARG A 62 -4.29 -14.93 9.03
C ARG A 62 -3.23 -15.36 8.01
N HIS A 63 -3.26 -16.61 7.52
CA HIS A 63 -2.32 -17.10 6.52
C HIS A 63 -2.61 -16.51 5.13
N SER A 64 -3.90 -16.36 4.79
CA SER A 64 -4.37 -15.76 3.54
C SER A 64 -3.92 -14.29 3.37
N THR A 65 -3.93 -13.50 4.45
CA THR A 65 -3.55 -12.08 4.38
C THR A 65 -2.05 -11.86 4.16
N LYS A 66 -1.18 -12.72 4.72
CA LYS A 66 0.27 -12.63 4.47
C LYS A 66 0.61 -12.91 3.01
N GLY A 67 0.01 -13.96 2.43
CA GLY A 67 0.18 -14.31 1.02
C GLY A 67 -0.26 -13.19 0.08
N ARG A 68 -1.46 -12.62 0.32
CA ARG A 68 -1.99 -11.48 -0.47
C ARG A 68 -1.06 -10.26 -0.45
N LEU A 69 -0.52 -9.90 0.72
CA LEU A 69 0.41 -8.77 0.84
C LEU A 69 1.74 -9.01 0.11
N LEU A 70 2.26 -10.24 0.17
CA LEU A 70 3.51 -10.59 -0.50
C LEU A 70 3.33 -10.59 -2.03
N VAL A 71 2.22 -11.15 -2.52
CA VAL A 71 1.85 -11.10 -3.94
C VAL A 71 1.71 -9.67 -4.41
N GLY A 72 0.98 -8.83 -3.67
CA GLY A 72 0.85 -7.41 -4.00
C GLY A 72 2.20 -6.69 -4.06
N LEU A 73 3.11 -6.98 -3.11
CA LEU A 73 4.43 -6.35 -3.04
C LEU A 73 5.30 -6.76 -4.24
N CYS A 74 5.22 -8.03 -4.66
CA CYS A 74 5.87 -8.51 -5.87
C CYS A 74 5.33 -7.79 -7.11
N ILE A 75 4.01 -7.71 -7.27
CA ILE A 75 3.37 -7.05 -8.43
C ILE A 75 3.75 -5.56 -8.49
N LEU A 76 3.68 -4.85 -7.34
CA LEU A 76 4.06 -3.44 -7.27
C LEU A 76 5.54 -3.24 -7.63
N THR A 77 6.43 -4.11 -7.13
CA THR A 77 7.86 -4.04 -7.43
C THR A 77 8.15 -4.30 -8.90
N THR A 78 7.51 -5.30 -9.51
CA THR A 78 7.67 -5.60 -10.95
C THR A 78 7.17 -4.44 -11.80
N THR A 79 6.01 -3.87 -11.49
CA THR A 79 5.41 -2.77 -12.24
C THR A 79 6.23 -1.48 -12.12
N LEU A 80 6.75 -1.17 -10.92
CA LEU A 80 7.62 -0.02 -10.70
C LEU A 80 8.99 -0.18 -11.37
N THR A 81 9.53 -1.39 -11.37
CA THR A 81 10.77 -1.72 -12.10
C THR A 81 10.56 -1.55 -13.61
N GLY A 82 9.43 -2.01 -14.15
CA GLY A 82 9.08 -1.82 -15.57
C GLY A 82 8.94 -0.34 -15.94
N HIS A 83 8.34 0.48 -15.07
CA HIS A 83 8.28 1.92 -15.24
C HIS A 83 9.68 2.57 -15.28
N TRP A 84 10.55 2.22 -14.33
CA TRP A 84 11.93 2.72 -14.28
C TRP A 84 12.76 2.29 -15.49
N ILE A 85 12.70 1.03 -15.90
CA ILE A 85 13.39 0.53 -17.10
C ILE A 85 12.92 1.31 -18.34
N SER A 86 11.61 1.57 -18.46
CA SER A 86 11.07 2.35 -19.59
C SER A 86 11.64 3.78 -19.63
N LEU A 87 11.80 4.41 -18.47
CA LEU A 87 12.42 5.74 -18.33
C LEU A 87 13.90 5.72 -18.72
N VAL A 88 14.64 4.70 -18.27
CA VAL A 88 16.06 4.52 -18.59
C VAL A 88 16.26 4.29 -20.09
N ILE A 89 15.51 3.37 -20.70
CA ILE A 89 15.58 3.09 -22.15
C ILE A 89 15.28 4.37 -22.95
N ARG A 90 14.20 5.09 -22.59
CA ARG A 90 13.84 6.34 -23.28
C ARG A 90 14.93 7.40 -23.14
N SER A 91 15.58 7.48 -21.97
CA SER A 91 16.70 8.40 -21.75
C SER A 91 17.89 8.03 -22.63
N PHE A 92 18.28 6.75 -22.67
CA PHE A 92 19.35 6.27 -23.54
C PHE A 92 19.05 6.50 -25.03
N GLN A 93 17.83 6.26 -25.48
CA GLN A 93 17.40 6.57 -26.85
C GLN A 93 17.53 8.06 -27.18
N ALA A 94 17.09 8.93 -26.28
CA ALA A 94 17.13 10.37 -26.49
C ALA A 94 18.55 10.95 -26.49
N PHE A 95 19.46 10.43 -25.65
CA PHE A 95 20.80 10.99 -25.48
C PHE A 95 21.89 10.31 -26.30
N ILE A 96 21.80 9.00 -26.56
CA ILE A 96 22.87 8.24 -27.22
C ILE A 96 22.52 7.95 -28.69
N TYR A 97 21.31 7.48 -28.95
CA TYR A 97 20.96 6.95 -30.28
C TYR A 97 20.42 8.01 -31.24
N TRP A 98 19.85 9.10 -30.73
CA TRP A 98 19.29 10.17 -31.56
C TRP A 98 20.32 11.26 -31.87
N HIS A 99 20.81 11.29 -33.11
CA HIS A 99 21.57 12.39 -33.74
C HIS A 99 22.61 13.09 -32.84
N GLY A 100 23.44 12.32 -32.11
CA GLY A 100 24.63 12.84 -31.43
C GLY A 100 24.37 13.84 -30.29
N ALA A 101 23.36 13.60 -29.45
CA ALA A 101 23.02 14.36 -28.23
C ALA A 101 22.59 15.83 -28.41
N GLN A 102 22.85 16.48 -29.54
CA GLN A 102 22.54 17.91 -29.75
C GLN A 102 21.04 18.20 -29.97
N GLN A 103 20.21 17.19 -30.24
CA GLN A 103 18.76 17.36 -30.51
C GLN A 103 17.86 16.47 -29.65
N ALA A 104 18.31 16.06 -28.45
CA ALA A 104 17.55 15.21 -27.53
C ALA A 104 16.15 15.79 -27.19
N SER A 105 16.01 17.12 -27.13
CA SER A 105 14.72 17.80 -26.90
C SER A 105 13.72 17.57 -28.04
N MET A 106 14.16 17.50 -29.30
CA MET A 106 13.27 17.23 -30.44
C MET A 106 12.74 15.79 -30.39
N TYR A 107 13.54 14.82 -29.93
CA TYR A 107 13.04 13.46 -29.69
C TYR A 107 11.93 13.42 -28.64
N TYR A 108 12.02 14.23 -27.57
CA TYR A 108 10.97 14.28 -26.55
C TYR A 108 9.68 14.94 -27.02
N VAL A 109 9.76 15.87 -27.98
CA VAL A 109 8.61 16.57 -28.58
C VAL A 109 7.95 15.74 -29.69
N GLU A 110 8.75 15.05 -30.50
CA GLU A 110 8.29 14.31 -31.68
C GLU A 110 7.93 12.84 -31.38
N SER A 111 8.49 12.26 -30.31
CA SER A 111 8.27 10.85 -29.98
C SER A 111 7.14 10.63 -28.98
N ALA A 112 5.91 10.56 -29.51
CA ALA A 112 4.86 9.66 -29.00
C ALA A 112 5.18 8.18 -29.32
N GLY A 113 6.46 7.78 -29.28
CA GLY A 113 6.89 6.42 -29.59
C GLY A 113 6.38 5.39 -28.60
N SER A 114 6.35 4.12 -29.02
CA SER A 114 5.79 2.98 -28.28
C SER A 114 6.28 2.87 -26.83
N ILE A 115 7.53 3.27 -26.54
CA ILE A 115 8.08 3.26 -25.17
C ILE A 115 7.40 4.27 -24.23
N GLY A 116 6.92 5.40 -24.76
CA GLY A 116 6.18 6.41 -23.99
C GLY A 116 4.83 5.87 -23.55
N ILE A 117 4.12 5.17 -24.45
CA ILE A 117 2.83 4.52 -24.17
C ILE A 117 3.01 3.44 -23.09
N VAL A 118 4.02 2.58 -23.23
CA VAL A 118 4.35 1.54 -22.24
C VAL A 118 4.66 2.17 -20.87
N ARG A 119 5.42 3.28 -20.85
CA ARG A 119 5.71 4.01 -19.61
C ARG A 119 4.43 4.49 -18.92
N PHE A 120 3.48 5.06 -19.65
CA PHE A 120 2.20 5.52 -19.12
C PHE A 120 1.30 4.36 -18.67
N ALA A 121 1.34 3.22 -19.35
CA ALA A 121 0.66 2.01 -18.92
C ALA A 121 1.20 1.53 -17.56
N PHE A 122 2.52 1.45 -17.40
CA PHE A 122 3.13 1.11 -16.10
C PHE A 122 2.84 2.15 -15.02
N HIS A 123 2.81 3.44 -15.37
CA HIS A 123 2.42 4.50 -14.44
C HIS A 123 0.98 4.31 -13.93
N GLY A 124 0.03 4.05 -14.84
CA GLY A 124 -1.36 3.77 -14.49
C GLY A 124 -1.52 2.49 -13.65
N ALA A 125 -0.82 1.41 -14.03
CA ALA A 125 -0.82 0.16 -13.28
C ALA A 125 -0.27 0.34 -11.85
N ASN A 126 0.82 1.10 -11.67
CA ASN A 126 1.36 1.42 -10.35
C ASN A 126 0.34 2.17 -9.47
N GLY A 127 -0.37 3.14 -10.06
CA GLY A 127 -1.45 3.85 -9.38
C GLY A 127 -2.58 2.92 -8.95
N LEU A 128 -3.05 2.06 -9.87
CA LEU A 128 -4.09 1.06 -9.58
C LEU A 128 -3.71 0.13 -8.44
N ILE A 129 -2.49 -0.39 -8.46
CA ILE A 129 -2.00 -1.30 -7.41
C ILE A 129 -1.91 -0.54 -6.08
N SER A 130 -1.36 0.68 -6.07
CA SER A 130 -1.25 1.50 -4.86
C SER A 130 -2.62 1.80 -4.23
N ASP A 131 -3.60 2.20 -5.04
CA ASP A 131 -4.97 2.45 -4.56
C ASP A 131 -5.64 1.14 -4.09
N ALA A 132 -5.42 0.02 -4.78
CA ALA A 132 -5.90 -1.29 -4.34
C ALA A 132 -5.30 -1.72 -2.99
N PHE A 133 -4.04 -1.39 -2.71
CA PHE A 133 -3.41 -1.60 -1.41
C PHE A 133 -4.12 -0.82 -0.30
N VAL A 134 -4.46 0.45 -0.53
CA VAL A 134 -5.22 1.28 0.42
C VAL A 134 -6.59 0.67 0.70
N ILE A 135 -7.30 0.21 -0.34
CA ILE A 135 -8.62 -0.42 -0.23
C ILE A 135 -8.54 -1.75 0.51
N SER A 136 -7.53 -2.58 0.22
CA SER A 136 -7.33 -3.86 0.89
C SER A 136 -7.17 -3.70 2.40
N ARG A 137 -6.45 -2.66 2.83
CA ARG A 137 -6.29 -2.31 4.23
C ARG A 137 -7.60 -1.84 4.84
N PHE A 138 -8.30 -0.94 4.14
CA PHE A 138 -9.59 -0.44 4.57
C PHE A 138 -10.58 -1.59 4.82
N PHE A 139 -10.61 -2.57 3.92
CA PHE A 139 -11.47 -3.74 4.04
C PHE A 139 -11.16 -4.61 5.26
N ILE A 140 -9.88 -4.77 5.60
CA ILE A 140 -9.44 -5.51 6.80
C ILE A 140 -9.85 -4.78 8.08
N ILE A 141 -9.74 -3.44 8.12
CA ILE A 141 -10.10 -2.63 9.30
C ILE A 141 -11.61 -2.71 9.61
N TRP A 142 -12.42 -2.87 8.57
CA TRP A 142 -13.87 -2.92 8.68
C TRP A 142 -14.45 -4.33 8.85
N ASP A 143 -13.60 -5.31 9.18
CA ASP A 143 -13.99 -6.71 9.38
C ASP A 143 -14.83 -7.25 8.21
N TYR A 144 -14.38 -6.96 6.98
CA TYR A 144 -15.00 -7.47 5.75
C TYR A 144 -16.44 -7.00 5.48
N SER A 145 -16.91 -5.92 6.11
CA SER A 145 -18.25 -5.39 5.80
C SER A 145 -18.30 -4.89 4.35
N LYS A 146 -19.19 -5.47 3.55
CA LYS A 146 -19.34 -5.16 2.12
C LYS A 146 -19.86 -3.74 1.80
N PRO A 147 -20.78 -3.11 2.54
CA PRO A 147 -21.42 -1.88 2.06
C PRO A 147 -20.47 -0.69 1.97
N VAL A 148 -19.47 -0.60 2.84
CA VAL A 148 -18.55 0.57 2.90
C VAL A 148 -17.45 0.50 1.83
N VAL A 149 -17.25 -0.67 1.23
CA VAL A 149 -16.18 -0.93 0.24
C VAL A 149 -16.67 -0.68 -1.19
N VAL A 150 -17.98 -0.60 -1.40
CA VAL A 150 -18.57 -0.36 -2.73
C VAL A 150 -18.07 0.95 -3.33
N PHE A 151 -18.09 2.03 -2.55
CA PHE A 151 -17.64 3.34 -3.02
C PHE A 151 -16.18 3.35 -3.53
N PRO A 152 -15.17 2.93 -2.75
CA PRO A 152 -13.79 2.91 -3.23
C PRO A 152 -13.55 1.92 -4.38
N LEU A 153 -14.32 0.82 -4.47
CA LEU A 153 -14.25 -0.09 -5.63
C LEU A 153 -14.78 0.56 -6.92
N VAL A 154 -15.88 1.33 -6.82
CA VAL A 154 -16.40 2.09 -7.97
C VAL A 154 -15.39 3.16 -8.41
N CYS A 155 -14.77 3.87 -7.46
CA CYS A 155 -13.70 4.81 -7.78
C CYS A 155 -12.48 4.10 -8.40
N LEU A 156 -12.11 2.91 -7.93
CA LEU A 156 -10.99 2.14 -8.49
C LEU A 156 -11.28 1.70 -9.93
N ALA A 157 -12.52 1.28 -10.21
CA ALA A 157 -12.96 0.99 -11.57
C ALA A 157 -12.89 2.24 -12.46
N GLY A 158 -13.38 3.40 -11.96
CA GLY A 158 -13.23 4.68 -12.65
C GLY A 158 -11.78 5.07 -12.92
N PHE A 159 -10.88 4.83 -11.96
CA PHE A 159 -9.43 5.02 -12.14
C PHE A 159 -8.89 4.11 -13.24
N SER A 160 -9.30 2.84 -13.30
CA SER A 160 -8.82 1.91 -14.34
C SER A 160 -9.19 2.38 -15.74
N VAL A 161 -10.43 2.81 -15.94
CA VAL A 161 -10.93 3.30 -17.23
C VAL A 161 -10.20 4.57 -17.64
N THR A 162 -10.04 5.52 -16.72
CA THR A 162 -9.36 6.79 -16.99
C THR A 162 -7.85 6.63 -17.18
N ALA A 163 -7.23 5.63 -16.55
CA ALA A 163 -5.83 5.27 -16.78
C ALA A 163 -5.59 4.72 -18.19
N ILE A 164 -6.48 3.84 -18.67
CA ILE A 164 -6.46 3.35 -20.05
C ILE A 164 -6.71 4.51 -21.02
N GLY A 165 -7.75 5.31 -20.77
CA GLY A 165 -8.13 6.46 -21.60
C GLY A 165 -7.00 7.48 -21.75
N THR A 166 -6.27 7.78 -20.67
CA THR A 166 -5.12 8.68 -20.78
C THR A 166 -3.94 8.04 -21.51
N THR A 167 -3.71 6.74 -21.37
CA THR A 167 -2.63 6.04 -22.08
C THR A 167 -2.92 6.06 -23.59
N TYR A 168 -4.18 5.87 -23.97
CA TYR A 168 -4.65 6.04 -25.34
C TYR A 168 -4.51 7.48 -25.82
N ALA A 169 -5.00 8.46 -25.05
CA ALA A 169 -4.88 9.88 -25.38
C ALA A 169 -3.43 10.33 -25.57
N TYR A 170 -2.50 9.73 -24.81
CA TYR A 170 -1.06 9.98 -25.00
C TYR A 170 -0.51 9.34 -26.28
N GLY A 171 -1.04 8.18 -26.70
CA GLY A 171 -0.64 7.53 -27.96
C GLY A 171 -1.14 8.24 -29.22
N VAL A 172 -2.26 8.96 -29.12
CA VAL A 172 -2.85 9.77 -30.20
C VAL A 172 -2.47 11.25 -30.09
N PHE A 173 -1.63 11.61 -29.11
CA PHE A 173 -1.23 12.99 -28.88
C PHE A 173 -0.41 13.53 -30.07
N ASP A 174 -0.92 14.60 -30.68
CA ASP A 174 -0.25 15.31 -31.76
C ASP A 174 -0.12 16.80 -31.38
N PRO A 175 1.10 17.34 -31.22
CA PRO A 175 1.30 18.73 -30.84
C PRO A 175 0.77 19.74 -31.87
N SER A 176 0.47 19.31 -33.10
CA SER A 176 -0.12 20.18 -34.14
C SER A 176 -1.64 20.37 -33.98
N ILE A 177 -2.31 19.51 -33.20
CA ILE A 177 -3.77 19.53 -33.03
C ILE A 177 -4.10 19.88 -31.57
N PRO A 178 -4.58 21.11 -31.28
CA PRO A 178 -4.83 21.56 -29.90
C PRO A 178 -5.91 20.73 -29.18
N GLU A 179 -6.85 20.13 -29.92
CA GLU A 179 -7.90 19.27 -29.37
C GLU A 179 -7.34 18.04 -28.64
N THR A 180 -6.21 17.49 -29.09
CA THR A 180 -5.58 16.32 -28.48
C THR A 180 -4.99 16.66 -27.10
N LEU A 181 -4.48 17.89 -26.92
CA LEU A 181 -3.98 18.39 -25.65
C LEU A 181 -5.11 18.56 -24.63
N THR A 182 -6.22 19.16 -25.04
CA THR A 182 -7.40 19.32 -24.18
C THR A 182 -7.98 17.96 -23.76
N SER A 183 -8.02 17.00 -24.69
CA SER A 183 -8.44 15.62 -24.39
C SER A 183 -7.52 14.96 -23.36
N LEU A 184 -6.19 15.05 -23.55
CA LEU A 184 -5.20 14.52 -22.61
C LEU A 184 -5.36 15.12 -21.21
N HIS A 185 -5.60 16.42 -21.13
CA HIS A 185 -5.82 17.14 -19.88
C HIS A 185 -7.09 16.66 -19.15
N HIS A 186 -8.21 16.52 -19.87
CA HIS A 186 -9.45 15.97 -19.29
C HIS A 186 -9.26 14.54 -18.78
N TRP A 187 -8.58 13.67 -19.53
CA TRP A 187 -8.29 12.30 -19.08
C TRP A 187 -7.38 12.28 -17.84
N ARG A 188 -6.42 13.20 -17.76
CA ARG A 188 -5.55 13.37 -16.58
C ARG A 188 -6.34 13.77 -15.33
N LEU A 189 -7.17 14.81 -15.43
CA LEU A 189 -8.03 15.23 -14.32
C LEU A 189 -9.01 14.12 -13.92
N ALA A 190 -9.66 13.49 -14.91
CA ALA A 190 -10.59 12.39 -14.68
C ALA A 190 -9.93 11.19 -13.99
N ARG A 191 -8.61 11.00 -14.14
CA ARG A 191 -7.85 9.98 -13.41
C ARG A 191 -7.47 10.42 -11.99
N ALA A 192 -7.13 11.70 -11.81
CA ALA A 192 -6.72 12.22 -10.50
C ALA A 192 -7.88 12.21 -9.49
N VAL A 193 -9.09 12.57 -9.92
CA VAL A 193 -10.26 12.69 -9.04
C VAL A 193 -10.63 11.38 -8.32
N PRO A 194 -10.75 10.22 -8.99
CA PRO A 194 -11.02 8.95 -8.32
C PRO A 194 -9.93 8.55 -7.33
N SER A 195 -8.65 8.72 -7.68
CA SER A 195 -7.53 8.36 -6.79
C SER A 195 -7.51 9.22 -5.52
N LEU A 196 -7.69 10.53 -5.66
CA LEU A 196 -7.81 11.45 -4.52
C LEU A 196 -9.03 11.11 -3.65
N SER A 197 -10.16 10.78 -4.28
CA SER A 197 -11.38 10.38 -3.58
C SER A 197 -11.19 9.10 -2.77
N ILE A 198 -10.52 8.08 -3.32
CA ILE A 198 -10.18 6.83 -2.60
C ILE A 198 -9.31 7.16 -1.39
N ASN A 199 -8.22 7.89 -1.60
CA ASN A 199 -7.26 8.22 -0.54
C ASN A 199 -7.90 9.03 0.59
N PHE A 200 -8.71 10.04 0.24
CA PHE A 200 -9.42 10.86 1.22
C PHE A 200 -10.49 10.05 1.97
N TYR A 201 -11.35 9.32 1.25
CA TYR A 201 -12.43 8.52 1.83
C TYR A 201 -11.89 7.45 2.78
N CYS A 202 -10.89 6.68 2.34
CA CYS A 202 -10.28 5.63 3.15
C CYS A 202 -9.61 6.21 4.40
N THR A 203 -8.88 7.32 4.27
CA THR A 203 -8.20 7.95 5.41
C THR A 203 -9.21 8.52 6.41
N ALA A 204 -10.23 9.25 5.93
CA ALA A 204 -11.27 9.83 6.78
C ALA A 204 -12.02 8.75 7.57
N LEU A 205 -12.38 7.64 6.93
CA LEU A 205 -13.06 6.52 7.61
C LEU A 205 -12.17 5.78 8.60
N VAL A 206 -10.88 5.59 8.28
CA VAL A 206 -9.92 4.99 9.23
C VAL A 206 -9.79 5.86 10.47
N VAL A 207 -9.67 7.18 10.29
CA VAL A 207 -9.60 8.14 11.42
C VAL A 207 -10.90 8.14 12.21
N TRP A 208 -12.05 8.21 11.52
CA TRP A 208 -13.36 8.25 12.15
C TRP A 208 -13.67 6.98 12.95
N ARG A 209 -13.43 5.79 12.39
CA ARG A 209 -13.64 4.51 13.09
C ARG A 209 -12.78 4.41 14.33
N LEU A 210 -11.53 4.85 14.25
CA LEU A 210 -10.65 4.82 15.41
C LEU A 210 -11.08 5.83 16.49
N ALA A 211 -11.54 7.01 16.09
CA ALA A 211 -12.12 7.98 17.01
C ALA A 211 -13.43 7.46 17.64
N HIS A 212 -14.22 6.69 16.90
CA HIS A 212 -15.44 6.06 17.40
C HIS A 212 -15.14 4.98 18.43
N ILE A 213 -14.21 4.07 18.13
CA ILE A 213 -13.75 3.04 19.09
C ILE A 213 -13.19 3.70 20.36
N ARG A 214 -12.43 4.80 20.22
CA ARG A 214 -11.96 5.60 21.36
C ARG A 214 -13.11 6.08 22.26
N ARG A 215 -14.19 6.61 21.68
CA ARG A 215 -15.33 7.13 22.43
C ARG A 215 -16.08 6.03 23.19
N GLN A 216 -16.10 4.82 22.67
CA GLN A 216 -16.76 3.67 23.30
C GLN A 216 -15.93 3.01 24.41
N THR A 217 -14.61 3.21 24.41
CA THR A 217 -13.67 2.52 25.33
C THR A 217 -13.10 3.47 26.39
N MET A 218 -13.89 4.45 26.87
CA MET A 218 -13.44 5.53 27.76
C MET A 218 -12.79 5.07 29.09
N ASP A 219 -12.83 3.78 29.44
CA ASP A 219 -12.21 3.23 30.66
C ASP A 219 -10.82 2.61 30.49
N HIS A 220 -10.32 2.37 29.27
CA HIS A 220 -8.99 1.76 29.09
C HIS A 220 -8.14 2.60 28.13
N GLY A 221 -7.11 3.25 28.69
CA GLY A 221 -6.21 4.14 27.96
C GLY A 221 -5.64 3.49 26.68
N ILE A 222 -5.80 4.18 25.55
CA ILE A 222 -5.22 3.75 24.27
C ILE A 222 -3.70 3.63 24.40
N SER A 223 -3.15 2.48 24.02
CA SER A 223 -1.71 2.30 23.83
C SER A 223 -1.16 3.35 22.85
N GLN A 224 -0.13 4.09 23.26
CA GLN A 224 0.55 5.12 22.45
C GLN A 224 0.86 4.66 21.02
N SER A 225 1.08 3.35 20.81
CA SER A 225 1.31 2.73 19.50
C SER A 225 0.21 3.00 18.47
N ILE A 226 -1.06 2.99 18.89
CA ILE A 226 -2.22 3.17 18.00
C ILE A 226 -2.32 4.62 17.51
N LYS A 227 -2.05 5.59 18.40
CA LYS A 227 -2.03 7.02 18.04
C LYS A 227 -0.91 7.30 17.04
N THR A 228 0.30 6.82 17.32
CA THR A 228 1.45 6.95 16.41
C THR A 228 1.17 6.29 15.06
N ALA A 229 0.51 5.13 15.03
CA ALA A 229 0.13 4.47 13.80
C ALA A 229 -0.87 5.30 12.97
N LEU A 230 -1.84 5.97 13.60
CA LEU A 230 -2.78 6.84 12.89
C LEU A 230 -2.09 8.07 12.29
N ILE A 231 -1.20 8.72 13.05
CA ILE A 231 -0.48 9.90 12.57
C ILE A 231 0.30 9.58 11.30
N ILE A 232 1.08 8.49 11.31
CA ILE A 232 1.91 8.12 10.16
C ILE A 232 1.05 7.77 8.94
N VAL A 233 -0.12 7.18 9.15
CA VAL A 233 -1.06 6.86 8.08
C VAL A 233 -1.62 8.12 7.44
N VAL A 234 -2.02 9.08 8.25
CA VAL A 234 -2.51 10.39 7.78
C VAL A 234 -1.40 11.15 7.07
N GLU A 235 -0.19 11.14 7.63
CA GLU A 235 0.99 11.78 7.02
C GLU A 235 1.33 11.16 5.67
N SER A 236 1.33 9.82 5.57
CA SER A 236 1.60 9.11 4.30
C SER A 236 0.52 9.35 3.25
N ALA A 237 -0.76 9.40 3.67
CA ALA A 237 -1.87 9.73 2.77
C ALA A 237 -1.78 11.18 2.28
N ALA A 238 -1.47 12.11 3.18
CA ALA A 238 -1.29 13.53 2.84
C ALA A 238 -0.12 13.73 1.86
N LEU A 239 0.99 13.01 2.03
CA LEU A 239 2.11 13.04 1.09
C LEU A 239 1.70 12.55 -0.31
N ASN A 240 0.94 11.45 -0.39
CA ASN A 240 0.46 10.91 -1.66
C ASN A 240 -0.51 11.89 -2.36
N THR A 241 -1.49 12.45 -1.62
CA THR A 241 -2.45 13.39 -2.20
C THR A 241 -1.77 14.69 -2.63
N THR A 242 -0.79 15.17 -1.86
CA THR A 242 -0.07 16.41 -2.16
C THR A 242 0.75 16.27 -3.44
N VAL A 243 1.45 15.16 -3.65
CA VAL A 243 2.22 14.97 -4.88
C VAL A 243 1.31 14.85 -6.11
N ILE A 244 0.18 14.16 -6.00
CA ILE A 244 -0.79 14.04 -7.09
C ILE A 244 -1.35 15.43 -7.43
N LEU A 245 -1.79 16.20 -6.43
CA LEU A 245 -2.29 17.56 -6.64
C LEU A 245 -1.23 18.49 -7.23
N LEU A 246 -0.02 18.47 -6.69
CA LEU A 246 1.08 19.29 -7.20
C LEU A 246 1.40 18.95 -8.66
N SER A 247 1.36 17.67 -9.03
CA SER A 247 1.57 17.25 -10.43
C SER A 247 0.49 17.79 -11.38
N GLN A 248 -0.76 17.93 -10.92
CA GLN A 248 -1.86 18.51 -11.71
C GLN A 248 -1.71 20.03 -11.80
N ILE A 249 -1.49 20.71 -10.67
CA ILE A 249 -1.35 22.18 -10.66
C ILE A 249 -0.18 22.62 -11.55
N MET A 250 0.95 21.91 -11.50
CA MET A 250 2.10 22.24 -12.35
C MET A 250 1.78 22.05 -13.84
N TYR A 251 0.95 21.05 -14.17
CA TYR A 251 0.51 20.81 -15.54
C TYR A 251 -0.35 21.97 -16.06
N ASP A 252 -1.22 22.51 -15.21
CA ASP A 252 -2.12 23.62 -15.57
C ASP A 252 -1.35 24.93 -15.80
N VAL A 253 -0.22 25.10 -15.13
CA VAL A 253 0.68 26.26 -15.30
C VAL A 253 1.63 26.08 -16.51
N ASP A 254 1.51 24.97 -17.25
CA ASP A 254 2.38 24.60 -18.39
C ASP A 254 3.89 24.68 -18.07
N ASN A 255 4.23 24.35 -16.82
CA ASN A 255 5.62 24.36 -16.38
C ASN A 255 6.34 23.10 -16.87
N VAL A 256 7.58 23.26 -17.37
CA VAL A 256 8.47 22.16 -17.77
C VAL A 256 8.70 21.15 -16.62
N SER A 257 8.65 21.63 -15.37
CA SER A 257 8.76 20.80 -14.15
C SER A 257 7.66 19.75 -14.01
N THR A 258 6.53 19.88 -14.72
CA THR A 258 5.42 18.91 -14.67
C THR A 258 5.85 17.53 -15.11
N TYR A 259 6.69 17.44 -16.15
CA TYR A 259 7.15 16.16 -16.63
C TYR A 259 7.97 15.42 -15.56
N PHE A 260 8.81 16.17 -14.85
CA PHE A 260 9.59 15.64 -13.74
C PHE A 260 8.69 15.13 -12.62
N LEU A 261 7.74 15.96 -12.15
CA LEU A 261 6.83 15.59 -11.07
C LEU A 261 5.93 14.41 -11.43
N THR A 262 5.40 14.38 -12.66
CA THR A 262 4.57 13.28 -13.15
C THR A 262 5.31 11.95 -13.10
N ASP A 263 6.57 11.96 -13.53
CA ASP A 263 7.39 10.74 -13.52
C ASP A 263 7.81 10.35 -12.08
N CYS A 264 7.78 11.27 -11.10
CA CYS A 264 8.03 10.99 -9.68
C CYS A 264 6.83 10.44 -8.91
N VAL A 265 5.60 10.78 -9.31
CA VAL A 265 4.34 10.31 -8.67
C VAL A 265 4.32 8.80 -8.39
N PRO A 266 4.60 7.88 -9.35
CA PRO A 266 4.44 6.45 -9.10
C PRO A 266 5.41 5.93 -8.02
N TYR A 267 6.61 6.53 -7.90
CA TYR A 267 7.56 6.18 -6.84
C TYR A 267 7.07 6.63 -5.47
N ILE A 268 6.56 7.86 -5.37
CA ILE A 268 6.04 8.40 -4.09
C ILE A 268 4.76 7.66 -3.68
N SER A 269 3.86 7.35 -4.62
CA SER A 269 2.66 6.54 -4.35
C SER A 269 3.01 5.12 -3.92
N ALA A 270 4.05 4.51 -4.48
CA ALA A 270 4.51 3.19 -4.06
C ALA A 270 5.20 3.22 -2.68
N LEU A 271 6.00 4.24 -2.41
CA LEU A 271 6.64 4.46 -1.10
C LEU A 271 5.60 4.64 0.01
N THR A 272 4.62 5.51 -0.20
CA THR A 272 3.54 5.75 0.77
C THR A 272 2.71 4.49 1.01
N ALA A 273 2.37 3.72 -0.04
CA ALA A 273 1.69 2.44 0.09
C ALA A 273 2.49 1.44 0.94
N ILE A 274 3.80 1.31 0.73
CA ILE A 274 4.66 0.42 1.53
C ILE A 274 4.77 0.92 2.97
N LEU A 275 4.99 2.21 3.21
CA LEU A 275 5.14 2.76 4.56
C LEU A 275 3.89 2.51 5.41
N ILE A 276 2.70 2.70 4.81
CA ILE A 276 1.43 2.40 5.45
C ILE A 276 1.35 0.92 5.87
N HIS A 277 1.76 0.00 5.00
CA HIS A 277 1.72 -1.43 5.27
C HIS A 277 2.80 -1.89 6.28
N ALA A 278 4.02 -1.39 6.14
CA ALA A 278 5.13 -1.69 7.04
C ALA A 278 4.78 -1.31 8.49
N ARG A 279 4.14 -0.15 8.69
CA ARG A 279 3.69 0.27 10.02
C ARG A 279 2.56 -0.58 10.58
N ALA A 280 1.59 -0.97 9.77
CA ALA A 280 0.55 -1.91 10.20
C ALA A 280 1.18 -3.24 10.67
N VAL A 281 2.21 -3.72 9.98
CA VAL A 281 2.94 -4.94 10.38
C VAL A 281 3.71 -4.76 11.69
N ILE A 282 4.39 -3.62 11.86
CA ILE A 282 5.18 -3.30 13.06
C ILE A 282 4.29 -3.02 14.28
N SER A 283 3.23 -2.22 14.16
CA SER A 283 2.32 -1.91 15.27
C SER A 283 1.65 -3.17 15.82
N ASN A 284 1.24 -4.08 14.93
CA ASN A 284 0.74 -5.40 15.30
C ASN A 284 1.81 -6.29 15.97
N ALA A 285 3.10 -6.06 15.74
CA ALA A 285 4.19 -6.76 16.42
C ALA A 285 4.45 -6.19 17.82
N THR A 286 4.37 -4.88 18.00
CA THR A 286 4.52 -4.23 19.30
C THR A 286 3.38 -4.62 20.25
N GLY A 287 2.13 -4.63 19.77
CA GLY A 287 0.97 -5.07 20.57
C GLY A 287 1.10 -6.52 21.06
N ALA A 288 1.62 -7.41 20.21
CA ALA A 288 1.87 -8.81 20.53
C ALA A 288 2.86 -9.01 21.70
N ASN A 289 3.96 -8.26 21.67
CA ASN A 289 5.03 -8.38 22.65
C ASN A 289 4.63 -7.85 24.03
N ILE A 290 3.70 -6.88 24.08
CA ILE A 290 3.16 -6.35 25.34
C ILE A 290 2.26 -7.41 25.99
N THR A 291 1.31 -7.97 25.25
CA THR A 291 0.40 -9.02 25.77
C THR A 291 1.13 -10.29 26.18
N GLY A 292 2.18 -10.68 25.44
CA GLY A 292 3.01 -11.84 25.80
C GLY A 292 3.83 -11.64 27.08
N ARG A 293 4.25 -10.40 27.37
CA ARG A 293 4.93 -10.07 28.63
C ARG A 293 3.98 -10.00 29.82
N GLU A 294 2.79 -9.43 29.66
CA GLU A 294 1.78 -9.38 30.74
C GLU A 294 1.33 -10.78 31.17
N LEU A 295 1.15 -11.71 30.22
CA LEU A 295 0.81 -13.10 30.55
C LEU A 295 1.95 -13.87 31.22
N GLN A 296 3.20 -13.50 30.95
CA GLN A 296 4.36 -14.12 31.58
C GLN A 296 4.64 -13.53 32.97
N ASP A 297 4.39 -12.24 33.17
CA ASP A 297 4.56 -11.55 34.46
C ASP A 297 3.44 -11.90 35.45
N GLY A 298 2.20 -12.03 34.97
CA GLY A 298 1.05 -12.49 35.77
C GLY A 298 1.09 -13.98 36.16
N SER A 299 2.02 -14.76 35.61
CA SER A 299 2.25 -16.17 35.96
C SER A 299 3.35 -16.35 37.02
N SER A 300 4.03 -15.28 37.45
CA SER A 300 5.16 -15.36 38.39
C SER A 300 4.76 -15.35 39.86
N ASP A 301 3.52 -14.97 40.19
CA ASP A 301 3.12 -14.59 41.55
C ASP A 301 2.08 -15.53 42.17
N THR A 302 2.42 -16.82 42.23
CA THR A 302 1.87 -17.75 43.23
C THR A 302 3.00 -18.64 43.75
N ARG A 303 3.93 -18.05 44.50
CA ARG A 303 4.73 -18.80 45.48
C ARG A 303 4.07 -18.63 46.84
N PRO A 304 3.50 -19.68 47.46
CA PRO A 304 2.96 -19.55 48.80
C PRO A 304 4.11 -19.27 49.76
N ALA A 305 3.93 -18.20 50.54
CA ALA A 305 4.78 -17.84 51.65
C ALA A 305 4.80 -18.94 52.73
N GLY A 306 6.00 -19.20 53.26
CA GLY A 306 6.20 -19.66 54.64
C GLY A 306 5.63 -21.01 55.03
N VAL A 307 6.34 -22.10 54.74
CA VAL A 307 6.21 -23.34 55.53
C VAL A 307 7.20 -23.28 56.68
N TRP A 308 6.71 -22.82 57.83
CA TRP A 308 7.35 -23.01 59.13
C TRP A 308 7.42 -24.49 59.47
N ARG A 309 8.63 -24.97 59.77
CA ARG A 309 8.91 -26.33 60.21
C ARG A 309 8.81 -26.37 61.74
N SER A 310 7.79 -27.02 62.29
CA SER A 310 7.77 -27.46 63.69
C SER A 310 7.17 -28.86 63.79
N GLY A 311 7.74 -29.68 64.65
CA GLY A 311 7.61 -31.13 64.64
C GLY A 311 6.49 -31.70 65.50
N ASN A 312 6.32 -33.01 65.28
CA ASN A 312 5.81 -34.06 66.17
C ASN A 312 4.36 -34.00 66.68
N VAL A 313 3.59 -35.05 66.39
CA VAL A 313 3.06 -36.03 67.38
C VAL A 313 2.23 -37.11 66.66
N LYS A 314 2.43 -38.36 67.09
CA LYS A 314 1.72 -39.60 66.72
C LYS A 314 0.22 -39.55 67.05
N GLY A 315 -0.60 -40.20 66.22
CA GLY A 315 -1.99 -40.55 66.57
C GLY A 315 -2.61 -41.53 65.57
N SER A 316 -2.79 -42.77 66.03
CA SER A 316 -3.44 -43.90 65.37
C SER A 316 -4.96 -43.71 65.23
N GLY A 317 -5.57 -44.30 64.19
CA GLY A 317 -7.03 -44.51 64.12
C GLY A 317 -7.54 -44.70 62.69
N GLY A 318 -7.91 -45.93 62.35
CA GLY A 318 -8.44 -46.31 61.04
C GLY A 318 -9.89 -45.90 60.79
N GLY A 319 -10.34 -46.09 59.55
CA GLY A 319 -11.74 -45.93 59.15
C GLY A 319 -11.91 -45.92 57.64
N ALA A 320 -12.66 -46.89 57.14
CA ALA A 320 -12.95 -47.19 55.74
C ALA A 320 -13.73 -46.09 54.99
N GLY A 321 -13.70 -46.12 53.66
CA GLY A 321 -14.74 -45.47 52.85
C GLY A 321 -14.37 -45.13 51.40
N SER A 322 -14.89 -45.94 50.48
CA SER A 322 -15.38 -45.61 49.13
C SER A 322 -14.44 -45.02 48.07
N THR A 323 -14.15 -45.89 47.12
CA THR A 323 -13.79 -45.69 45.71
C THR A 323 -14.85 -44.92 44.90
N GLU A 324 -14.35 -44.12 43.96
CA GLU A 324 -14.87 -43.86 42.60
C GLU A 324 -16.32 -43.35 42.42
N ASP A 325 -16.47 -42.11 41.95
CA ASP A 325 -16.81 -41.83 40.54
C ASP A 325 -17.05 -40.33 40.30
N HIS A 326 -16.14 -39.71 39.55
CA HIS A 326 -16.29 -38.36 39.01
C HIS A 326 -17.05 -38.47 37.69
N GLU A 327 -18.36 -38.28 37.73
CA GLU A 327 -19.22 -38.20 36.55
C GLU A 327 -18.89 -36.92 35.75
N ASN A 328 -18.21 -37.17 34.62
CA ASN A 328 -17.73 -36.18 33.68
C ASN A 328 -18.89 -35.80 32.75
N ARG A 329 -19.49 -34.63 32.98
CA ARG A 329 -20.66 -34.12 32.23
C ARG A 329 -20.18 -33.33 31.00
N PRO A 330 -20.33 -33.81 29.75
CA PRO A 330 -19.95 -33.03 28.58
C PRO A 330 -20.95 -31.89 28.34
N SER A 331 -20.39 -30.69 28.17
CA SER A 331 -21.12 -29.46 27.89
C SER A 331 -21.79 -29.48 26.52
N THR A 332 -22.99 -28.90 26.48
CA THR A 332 -23.94 -28.76 25.36
C THR A 332 -23.39 -28.12 24.07
N VAL A 333 -22.10 -27.77 24.02
CA VAL A 333 -21.44 -27.10 22.89
C VAL A 333 -21.00 -28.08 21.80
N THR A 334 -20.77 -29.35 22.13
CA THR A 334 -20.35 -30.36 21.14
C THR A 334 -21.49 -30.86 20.26
N LYS A 335 -22.75 -30.81 20.74
CA LYS A 335 -23.92 -31.24 19.93
C LYS A 335 -24.27 -30.28 18.79
N PHE A 336 -23.85 -29.01 18.85
CA PHE A 336 -24.11 -28.05 17.76
C PHE A 336 -23.10 -28.16 16.62
N ALA A 337 -21.85 -28.55 16.92
CA ALA A 337 -20.81 -28.76 15.91
C ALA A 337 -21.07 -30.01 15.07
N GLU A 338 -21.61 -31.08 15.68
CA GLU A 338 -21.89 -32.34 14.98
C GLU A 338 -23.12 -32.25 14.05
N SER A 339 -24.12 -31.43 14.40
CA SER A 339 -25.30 -31.20 13.56
C SER A 339 -25.00 -30.35 12.31
N SER A 340 -24.03 -29.43 12.38
CA SER A 340 -23.65 -28.59 11.24
C SER A 340 -22.79 -29.35 10.22
N MET A 341 -21.97 -30.31 10.69
CA MET A 341 -21.11 -31.10 9.81
C MET A 341 -21.89 -32.16 9.01
N LYS A 342 -23.00 -32.71 9.55
CA LYS A 342 -23.90 -33.60 8.79
C LYS A 342 -24.69 -32.88 7.70
N SER A 343 -25.16 -31.64 7.96
CA SER A 343 -25.86 -30.82 6.97
C SER A 343 -24.98 -30.44 5.77
N THR A 344 -23.68 -30.28 5.99
CA THR A 344 -22.73 -29.92 4.91
C THR A 344 -22.35 -31.12 4.03
N LEU A 345 -22.37 -32.34 4.58
CA LEU A 345 -22.06 -33.56 3.82
C LEU A 345 -23.21 -33.99 2.91
N GLU A 346 -24.48 -33.88 3.36
CA GLU A 346 -25.65 -34.18 2.52
C GLU A 346 -25.82 -33.18 1.34
N MET A 347 -25.34 -31.94 1.49
CA MET A 347 -25.42 -30.94 0.41
C MET A 347 -24.41 -31.17 -0.72
N THR A 348 -23.32 -31.90 -0.46
CA THR A 348 -22.31 -32.25 -1.48
C THR A 348 -22.66 -33.48 -2.30
N GLU A 349 -23.56 -34.34 -1.82
CA GLU A 349 -23.96 -35.57 -2.52
C GLU A 349 -25.07 -35.31 -3.57
N VAL A 350 -25.87 -34.26 -3.39
CA VAL A 350 -26.95 -33.86 -4.34
C VAL A 350 -26.41 -33.14 -5.60
N THR A 351 -25.14 -32.74 -5.61
CA THR A 351 -24.51 -32.09 -6.78
C THR A 351 -23.68 -33.03 -7.66
N ARG A 352 -23.80 -34.34 -7.48
CA ARG A 352 -23.01 -35.33 -8.23
C ARG A 352 -23.81 -36.38 -9.01
N ASP A 353 -25.13 -36.27 -9.00
CA ASP A 353 -26.04 -36.88 -9.98
C ASP A 353 -26.67 -35.76 -10.84
#